data_AF-A0A0H2MDU5-F1
#
_entry.id   AF-A0A0H2MDU5-F1
#
_cell.length_a   1.000
_cell.length_b   1.000
_cell.length_c   1.000
_cell.angle_alpha   90.00
_cell.angle_beta   90.00
_cell.angle_gamma   90.00
#
_symmetry.space_group_name_H-M   'P 1'
#
loop_
_entity.id
_entity.type
_entity.pdbx_description
1 polymer ?
#
loop_
_entity_poly.entity_id
_entity_poly.type
_entity_poly.pdbx_seq_one_letter_code
_entity_poly.pdbx_strand_id
1 'polypeptide(L)'
;MPPLAIVADKAYSSGKIRQSIADEGALAVIPSKRNAKNPVPHDKNLYAMRNIVERFFCKMKDMRRLATRFEKKAVNFLNMLYLFSIRSWIN
;
A
#
# COMPACT_ATOMS: atom_id res chain seq x y z
N MET A 1 -19.00 -5.67 1.31
CA MET A 1 -18.50 -6.46 0.16
C MET A 1 -17.01 -6.64 0.37
N PRO A 2 -16.49 -7.87 0.43
CA PRO A 2 -15.04 -8.07 0.45
C PRO A 2 -14.43 -7.51 -0.85
N PRO A 3 -13.19 -7.01 -0.81
CA PRO A 3 -12.52 -6.50 -2.00
C PRO A 3 -12.28 -7.63 -3.01
N LEU A 4 -12.46 -7.36 -4.30
CA LEU A 4 -12.20 -8.34 -5.36
C LEU A 4 -10.74 -8.79 -5.41
N ALA A 5 -9.80 -7.90 -5.10
CA ALA A 5 -8.36 -8.17 -5.11
C ALA A 5 -7.63 -7.30 -4.08
N ILE A 6 -6.60 -7.85 -3.46
CA ILE A 6 -5.70 -7.16 -2.54
C ILE A 6 -4.30 -7.13 -3.14
N VAL A 7 -3.81 -5.92 -3.42
CA VAL A 7 -2.46 -5.66 -3.91
C VAL A 7 -1.56 -5.32 -2.74
N ALA A 8 -0.48 -6.06 -2.53
CA ALA A 8 0.47 -5.79 -1.46
C ALA A 8 1.92 -6.03 -1.87
N ASP A 9 2.85 -5.51 -1.07
CA ASP A 9 4.28 -5.71 -1.28
C ASP A 9 4.72 -7.17 -1.07
N LYS A 10 5.83 -7.53 -1.71
CA LYS A 10 6.51 -8.82 -1.59
C LYS A 10 6.80 -9.22 -0.13
N ALA A 11 6.99 -8.26 0.77
CA ALA A 11 7.14 -8.52 2.20
C ALA A 11 5.95 -9.29 2.80
N TYR A 12 4.75 -9.08 2.26
CA TYR A 12 3.49 -9.71 2.68
C TYR A 12 3.21 -11.05 1.97
N SER A 13 4.19 -11.63 1.27
CA SER A 13 4.00 -12.88 0.51
C SER A 13 3.82 -14.15 1.36
N SER A 14 3.53 -14.03 2.66
CA SER A 14 3.42 -15.19 3.55
C SER A 14 2.18 -16.03 3.21
N GLY A 15 2.26 -17.35 3.40
CA GLY A 15 1.13 -18.24 3.17
C GLY A 15 -0.09 -17.90 4.03
N LYS A 16 0.14 -17.53 5.30
CA LYS A 16 -0.93 -17.12 6.23
C LYS A 16 -1.68 -15.88 5.74
N ILE A 17 -0.97 -14.88 5.22
CA ILE A 17 -1.59 -13.67 4.67
C ILE A 17 -2.41 -14.01 3.42
N ARG A 18 -1.86 -14.81 2.50
CA ARG A 18 -2.60 -15.24 1.31
C ARG A 18 -3.85 -16.04 1.66
N GLN A 19 -3.78 -16.90 2.67
CA GLN A 19 -4.92 -17.69 3.13
C GLN A 19 -6.00 -16.78 3.71
N SER A 20 -5.65 -15.84 4.61
CA SER A 20 -6.60 -14.86 5.15
C SER A 20 -7.31 -14.06 4.05
N ILE A 21 -6.57 -13.64 3.01
CA ILE A 21 -7.13 -12.93 1.86
C ILE A 21 -8.10 -13.83 1.07
N ALA A 22 -7.75 -15.10 0.88
CA ALA A 22 -8.61 -16.07 0.21
C ALA A 22 -9.86 -16.43 1.04
N ASP A 23 -9.73 -16.53 2.36
CA ASP A 23 -10.84 -16.79 3.29
C ASP A 23 -11.87 -15.64 3.28
N GLU A 24 -11.42 -14.41 3.03
CA GLU A 24 -12.26 -13.24 2.80
C GLU A 24 -12.86 -13.18 1.37
N GLY A 25 -12.51 -14.13 0.50
CA GLY A 25 -13.00 -14.21 -0.89
C GLY A 25 -12.29 -13.26 -1.86
N ALA A 26 -11.11 -12.74 -1.50
CA ALA A 26 -10.34 -11.79 -2.29
C ALA A 26 -9.15 -12.46 -3.02
N LEU A 27 -8.73 -11.89 -4.16
CA LEU A 27 -7.52 -12.33 -4.86
C LEU A 27 -6.25 -11.70 -4.26
N ALA A 28 -5.29 -12.53 -3.84
CA ALA A 28 -3.99 -12.04 -3.35
C ALA A 28 -3.02 -11.69 -4.50
N VAL A 29 -3.00 -10.43 -4.91
CA VAL A 29 -2.06 -9.88 -5.92
C VAL A 29 -0.77 -9.45 -5.23
N ILE A 30 -0.01 -10.44 -4.79
CA ILE A 30 1.26 -10.26 -4.08
C ILE A 30 2.36 -11.02 -4.84
N PRO A 31 3.49 -10.39 -5.18
CA PRO A 31 4.59 -11.10 -5.80
C PRO A 31 5.26 -12.03 -4.79
N SER A 32 5.73 -13.18 -5.28
CA SER A 32 6.48 -14.14 -4.45
C SER A 32 7.92 -13.66 -4.22
N LYS A 33 8.46 -13.91 -3.01
CA LYS A 33 9.89 -13.71 -2.69
C LYS A 33 10.78 -14.41 -3.72
N ARG A 34 11.93 -13.81 -4.06
CA ARG A 34 12.86 -14.38 -5.07
C ARG A 34 13.35 -15.78 -4.67
N ASN A 35 13.49 -16.00 -3.36
CA ASN A 35 13.97 -17.26 -2.78
C ASN A 35 12.80 -18.16 -2.33
N ALA A 36 11.57 -17.91 -2.77
CA ALA A 36 10.43 -18.75 -2.42
C ALA A 36 10.58 -20.13 -3.09
N LYS A 37 10.46 -21.21 -2.30
CA LYS A 37 10.52 -22.59 -2.82
C LYS A 37 9.44 -22.84 -3.87
N ASN A 38 8.22 -22.36 -3.60
CA ASN A 38 7.08 -22.49 -4.49
C ASN A 38 6.55 -21.07 -4.82
N PRO A 39 6.98 -20.46 -5.94
CA PRO A 39 6.50 -19.16 -6.35
C PRO A 39 5.02 -19.23 -6.77
N VAL A 40 4.18 -18.41 -6.15
CA VAL A 40 2.78 -18.23 -6.56
C VAL A 40 2.71 -17.16 -7.65
N PRO A 41 2.07 -17.43 -8.80
CA PRO A 41 1.84 -16.43 -9.83
C PRO A 41 0.90 -15.33 -9.32
N HIS A 42 1.03 -14.13 -9.88
CA HIS A 42 0.16 -13.00 -9.59
C HIS A 42 -0.07 -12.21 -10.88
N ASP A 43 -1.19 -11.48 -10.93
CA ASP A 43 -1.48 -10.58 -12.03
C ASP A 43 -0.54 -9.36 -11.98
N LYS A 44 0.32 -9.24 -12.98
CA LYS A 44 1.30 -8.15 -13.10
C LYS A 44 0.64 -6.80 -13.38
N ASN A 45 -0.47 -6.78 -14.12
CA ASN A 45 -1.18 -5.55 -14.47
C ASN A 45 -1.87 -4.97 -13.24
N LEU A 46 -2.55 -5.82 -12.46
CA LEU A 46 -3.13 -5.42 -11.17
C LEU A 46 -2.05 -4.98 -10.19
N TYR A 47 -0.91 -5.68 -10.16
CA TYR A 47 0.21 -5.28 -9.29
C TYR A 47 0.79 -3.92 -9.69
N ALA A 48 0.82 -3.57 -10.97
CA ALA A 48 1.30 -2.27 -11.45
C ALA A 48 0.49 -1.08 -10.90
N MET A 49 -0.78 -1.29 -10.53
CA MET A 49 -1.60 -0.25 -9.89
C MET A 49 -1.04 0.23 -8.56
N ARG A 50 -0.16 -0.55 -7.90
CA ARG A 50 0.54 -0.13 -6.67
C ARG A 50 1.35 1.15 -6.84
N ASN A 51 1.85 1.43 -8.05
CA ASN A 51 2.57 2.66 -8.37
C ASN A 51 1.77 3.93 -8.06
N ILE A 52 0.42 3.88 -8.09
CA ILE A 52 -0.42 5.02 -7.70
C ILE A 52 -0.18 5.38 -6.22
N VAL A 53 -0.20 4.36 -5.36
CA VAL A 53 0.04 4.51 -3.92
C VAL A 53 1.49 4.93 -3.64
N GLU A 54 2.45 4.35 -4.35
CA GLU A 54 3.87 4.72 -4.22
C GLU A 54 4.12 6.19 -4.60
N ARG A 55 3.54 6.66 -5.71
CA ARG A 55 3.64 8.06 -6.15
C ARG A 55 3.03 9.02 -5.13
N PHE A 56 1.91 8.64 -4.51
CA PHE A 56 1.31 9.42 -3.44
C PHE A 56 2.27 9.62 -2.26
N PHE A 57 2.85 8.53 -1.74
CA PHE A 57 3.82 8.62 -0.64
C PHE A 57 5.14 9.29 -1.06
N CYS A 58 5.55 9.16 -2.31
CA CYS A 58 6.71 9.88 -2.85
C CYS A 58 6.48 11.40 -2.77
N LYS A 59 5.36 11.88 -3.35
CA LYS A 59 4.97 13.31 -3.26
C LYS A 59 4.81 13.79 -1.83
N MET A 60 4.30 12.94 -0.93
CA MET A 60 4.18 13.27 0.49
C MET A 60 5.53 13.55 1.13
N LYS A 61 6.56 12.79 0.75
CA LYS A 61 7.92 12.92 1.29
C LYS A 61 8.64 14.18 0.81
N ASP A 62 8.23 14.76 -0.31
CA ASP A 62 8.74 16.06 -0.76
C ASP A 62 8.41 17.18 0.24
N MET A 63 7.27 17.05 0.94
CA MET A 63 6.93 17.94 2.03
C MET A 63 7.73 17.58 3.30
N ARG A 64 8.86 18.25 3.50
CA ARG A 64 9.75 18.07 4.66
C ARG A 64 9.01 18.00 6.00
N ARG A 65 7.97 18.84 6.19
CA ARG A 65 7.16 18.88 7.42
C ARG A 65 6.50 17.53 7.75
N LEU A 66 5.97 16.85 6.72
CA LEU A 66 5.35 15.53 6.83
C LEU A 66 6.40 14.43 6.94
N ALA A 67 7.41 14.46 6.06
CA ALA A 67 8.44 13.42 5.99
C ALA A 67 9.19 13.20 7.31
N THR A 68 9.48 14.29 8.01
CA THR A 68 10.23 14.25 9.28
C THR A 68 9.32 14.28 10.51
N ARG A 69 7.99 14.26 10.32
CA ARG A 69 7.00 14.26 11.40
C ARG A 69 7.22 15.42 12.40
N PHE A 70 7.30 16.65 11.90
CA PHE A 70 7.52 17.84 12.74
C PHE A 70 6.45 18.06 13.81
N GLU A 71 5.22 17.58 13.55
CA GLU A 71 4.11 17.73 14.49
C GLU A 71 4.31 16.89 15.75
N LYS A 72 4.47 17.56 16.89
CA LYS A 72 4.64 16.90 18.20
C LYS A 72 3.38 16.13 18.65
N LYS A 73 2.19 16.64 18.29
CA LYS A 73 0.90 16.02 18.62
C LYS A 73 0.43 15.14 17.45
N ALA A 74 -0.02 13.92 17.77
CA ALA A 74 -0.55 12.99 16.77
C ALA A 74 -1.73 13.59 15.97
N VAL A 75 -2.60 14.35 16.64
CA VAL A 75 -3.76 15.02 16.01
C VAL A 75 -3.30 16.03 14.94
N ASN A 76 -2.27 16.83 15.23
CA ASN A 76 -1.77 17.80 14.27
C ASN A 76 -1.10 17.11 13.08
N PHE A 77 -0.37 16.02 13.31
CA PHE A 77 0.22 15.23 12.24
C PHE A 77 -0.86 14.65 11.31
N LEU A 78 -1.94 14.13 11.89
CA LEU A 78 -3.08 13.61 11.15
C LEU A 78 -3.77 14.70 10.33
N ASN A 79 -3.98 15.89 10.92
CA ASN A 79 -4.55 17.03 10.20
C ASN A 79 -3.68 17.48 9.02
N MET A 80 -2.35 17.46 9.17
CA MET A 80 -1.41 17.73 8.08
C MET A 80 -1.50 16.68 6.96
N LEU A 81 -1.65 15.40 7.31
CA LEU A 81 -1.87 14.31 6.34
C LEU A 81 -3.18 14.52 5.57
N TYR A 82 -4.27 14.93 6.24
CA TYR A 82 -5.53 15.23 5.57
C TYR A 82 -5.41 16.41 4.61
N LEU A 83 -4.75 17.50 5.05
CA LEU A 83 -4.53 18.67 4.20
C LEU A 83 -3.74 18.30 2.93
N PHE A 84 -2.66 17.52 3.07
CA PHE A 84 -1.90 17.02 1.93
C PHE A 84 -2.74 16.13 1.00
N SER A 85 -3.53 15.22 1.58
CA SER A 85 -4.37 14.29 0.80
C SER A 85 -5.42 15.05 -0.02
N ILE A 86 -6.10 16.03 0.57
CA ILE A 86 -7.06 16.91 -0.11
C ILE A 86 -6.36 17.68 -1.24
N ARG A 87 -5.19 18.26 -0.96
CA ARG A 87 -4.42 18.99 -1.98
C ARG A 87 -3.99 18.10 -3.14
N SER A 88 -3.59 16.85 -2.85
CA SER A 88 -3.22 15.86 -3.86
C SER A 88 -4.40 15.33 -4.67
N TRP A 89 -5.63 15.42 -4.15
CA TRP A 89 -6.85 15.00 -4.84
C TRP A 89 -7.38 16.05 -5.81
N ILE A 90 -7.25 17.34 -5.46
CA ILE A 90 -7.75 18.46 -6.27
C ILE A 90 -6.82 18.79 -7.45
N ASN A 91 -5.52 18.54 -7.31
CA ASN A 91 -4.52 18.74 -8.38
C ASN A 91 -4.49 17.56 -9.35
#